data_AF-A0A1Y3NJ53-F1
#
_entry.id   AF-A0A1Y3NJ53-F1
#
_cell.length_a   1.000
_cell.length_b   1.000
_cell.length_c   1.000
_cell.angle_alpha   90.00
_cell.angle_beta   90.00
_cell.angle_gamma   90.00
#
_symmetry.space_group_name_H-M   'P 1'
#
loop_
_entity.id
_entity.type
_entity.pdbx_description
1 polymer ?
#
loop_
_entity_poly.entity_id
_entity_poly.type
_entity_poly.pdbx_seq_one_letter_code
_entity_poly.pdbx_strand_id
1 'polypeptide(L)'
;MENLLLKYQHPNIIDIKLGTQLHDGNVDEFKKYKMEVMSRISTSEQYGLLISAVQVYDRQKQITHKINKNYGMFMLGEYFPKALISFFYNIVEPLYNDSECPKEDELDSSFYESEPSDYVAGFLKAILIQVKELQEAVSQSHVAIYGSSLCIIYETINIAKEVEKRCKNPDTYEYPFSLHYIDFAHAYLVDQGVDDDKSLMTGFNTFISIIEKYLNSYNKI
;
A
#
# COMPACT_ATOMS: atom_id res chain seq x y z
N MET A 1 10.94 -18.92 -4.04
CA MET A 1 9.82 -17.95 -4.11
C MET A 1 9.07 -18.18 -5.39
N GLU A 2 7.74 -18.12 -5.34
CA GLU A 2 6.90 -18.09 -6.55
C GLU A 2 6.91 -16.71 -7.20
N ASN A 3 6.56 -16.62 -8.48
CA ASN A 3 6.41 -15.35 -9.18
C ASN A 3 5.00 -14.78 -8.92
N LEU A 4 4.92 -13.77 -8.05
CA LEU A 4 3.66 -13.12 -7.64
C LEU A 4 2.87 -12.50 -8.81
N LEU A 5 3.55 -12.19 -9.93
CA LEU A 5 2.95 -11.54 -11.09
C LEU A 5 2.37 -12.50 -12.12
N LEU A 6 2.56 -13.82 -11.94
CA LEU A 6 2.21 -14.82 -12.96
C LEU A 6 0.71 -14.81 -13.33
N LYS A 7 -0.17 -14.46 -12.38
CA LYS A 7 -1.62 -14.43 -12.57
C LYS A 7 -2.17 -13.10 -13.11
N TYR A 8 -1.30 -12.12 -13.34
CA TYR A 8 -1.66 -10.77 -13.76
C TYR A 8 -1.25 -10.53 -15.22
N GLN A 9 -2.12 -9.88 -15.98
CA GLN A 9 -1.85 -9.44 -17.35
C GLN A 9 -1.26 -8.02 -17.34
N HIS A 10 -1.84 -7.11 -16.56
CA HIS A 10 -1.47 -5.70 -16.48
C HIS A 10 -1.48 -5.20 -15.02
N PRO A 11 -0.60 -5.74 -14.16
CA PRO A 11 -0.67 -5.51 -12.73
C PRO A 11 -0.39 -4.05 -12.36
N ASN A 12 -1.24 -3.52 -11.50
CA ASN A 12 -0.95 -2.39 -10.64
C ASN A 12 -0.26 -2.92 -9.39
N ILE A 13 0.88 -2.33 -9.03
CA ILE A 13 1.74 -2.80 -7.94
C ILE A 13 2.11 -1.61 -7.08
N ILE A 14 1.96 -1.71 -5.76
CA ILE A 14 2.59 -0.81 -4.81
C ILE A 14 3.44 -1.62 -3.84
N ASP A 15 4.67 -1.17 -3.65
CA ASP A 15 5.60 -1.68 -2.64
C ASP A 15 5.78 -0.60 -1.58
N ILE A 16 5.41 -0.93 -0.35
CA ILE A 16 5.46 -0.01 0.79
C ILE A 16 6.39 -0.61 1.83
N LYS A 17 7.58 -0.03 1.96
CA LYS A 17 8.51 -0.38 3.03
C LYS A 17 7.92 0.02 4.38
N LEU A 18 8.00 -0.89 5.34
CA LEU A 18 7.49 -0.71 6.70
C LEU A 18 8.64 -0.44 7.68
N GLY A 19 8.35 0.39 8.68
CA GLY A 19 9.24 0.71 9.79
C GLY A 19 9.74 2.15 9.80
N THR A 20 9.80 2.74 10.99
CA THR A 20 10.53 3.99 11.28
C THR A 20 12.05 3.80 11.36
N GLN A 21 12.51 2.56 11.56
CA GLN A 21 13.88 2.11 11.65
C GLN A 21 14.09 1.08 10.55
N LEU A 22 14.97 1.40 9.60
CA LEU A 22 15.16 0.57 8.43
C LEU A 22 16.27 -0.48 8.60
N HIS A 23 17.12 -0.33 9.63
CA HIS A 23 18.31 -1.15 9.83
C HIS A 23 18.21 -2.02 11.09
N ASP A 24 18.87 -3.16 11.08
CA ASP A 24 19.10 -3.99 12.26
C ASP A 24 20.32 -3.51 13.08
N GLY A 25 20.71 -4.24 14.12
CA GLY A 25 21.88 -3.94 14.95
C GLY A 25 23.22 -4.43 14.38
N ASN A 26 23.22 -5.21 13.29
CA ASN A 26 24.38 -5.89 12.72
C ASN A 26 24.91 -5.23 11.43
N VAL A 27 24.26 -4.16 10.94
CA VAL A 27 24.75 -3.39 9.79
C VAL A 27 26.02 -2.59 10.15
N ASP A 28 26.92 -2.44 9.17
CA ASP A 28 28.08 -1.56 9.31
C ASP A 28 27.68 -0.09 9.49
N GLU A 29 28.56 0.70 10.11
CA GLU A 29 28.30 2.10 10.46
C GLU A 29 27.93 2.97 9.24
N PHE A 30 28.52 2.72 8.08
CA PHE A 30 28.22 3.49 6.87
C PHE A 30 26.81 3.18 6.35
N LYS A 31 26.44 1.89 6.29
CA LYS A 31 25.11 1.44 5.90
C LYS A 31 24.07 1.89 6.90
N LYS A 32 24.35 1.78 8.20
CA LYS A 32 23.49 2.29 9.28
C LYS A 32 23.21 3.78 9.10
N TYR A 33 24.25 4.60 8.98
CA TYR A 33 24.12 6.04 8.75
C TYR A 33 23.24 6.35 7.52
N LYS A 34 23.47 5.65 6.40
CA LYS A 34 22.65 5.81 5.19
C LYS A 34 21.18 5.48 5.41
N MET A 35 20.88 4.42 6.17
CA MET A 35 19.52 3.99 6.45
C MET A 35 18.80 4.91 7.43
N GLU A 36 19.51 5.45 8.42
CA GLU A 36 18.98 6.49 9.29
C GLU A 36 18.70 7.79 8.53
N VAL A 37 19.61 8.22 7.65
CA VAL A 37 19.37 9.38 6.77
C VAL A 37 18.16 9.13 5.88
N MET A 38 18.05 7.94 5.28
CA MET A 38 16.89 7.56 4.48
C MET A 38 15.59 7.64 5.27
N SER A 39 15.60 7.16 6.52
CA SER A 39 14.40 7.25 7.37
C SER A 39 14.01 8.70 7.61
N ARG A 40 14.99 9.54 8.01
CA ARG A 40 14.78 10.97 8.33
C ARG A 40 14.30 11.83 7.16
N ILE A 41 14.82 11.59 5.96
CA ILE A 41 14.47 12.43 4.79
C ILE A 41 13.19 11.96 4.09
N SER A 42 12.64 10.81 4.48
CA SER A 42 11.47 10.22 3.85
C SER A 42 10.28 10.17 4.80
N THR A 43 9.17 9.64 4.31
CA THR A 43 7.96 9.42 5.11
C THR A 43 8.12 8.32 6.17
N SER A 44 9.23 7.56 6.15
CA SER A 44 9.49 6.48 7.11
C SER A 44 9.56 6.99 8.54
N GLU A 45 10.26 8.10 8.81
CA GLU A 45 10.39 8.63 10.18
C GLU A 45 9.02 9.07 10.74
N GLN A 46 8.21 9.73 9.91
CA GLN A 46 6.91 10.27 10.33
C GLN A 46 5.80 9.20 10.41
N TYR A 47 5.74 8.30 9.43
CA TYR A 47 4.62 7.38 9.23
C TYR A 47 4.98 5.92 9.44
N GLY A 48 6.27 5.58 9.60
CA GLY A 48 6.71 4.19 9.53
C GLY A 48 6.46 3.54 8.17
N LEU A 49 6.24 4.34 7.11
CA LEU A 49 5.89 3.89 5.78
C LEU A 49 6.69 4.66 4.72
N LEU A 50 7.13 3.97 3.68
CA LEU A 50 7.76 4.56 2.50
C LEU A 50 7.28 3.83 1.25
N ILE A 51 6.72 4.57 0.29
CA ILE A 51 6.41 4.03 -1.03
C ILE A 51 7.73 3.80 -1.78
N SER A 52 8.20 2.56 -1.83
CA SER A 52 9.48 2.16 -2.44
C SER A 52 9.38 2.04 -3.96
N ALA A 53 8.23 1.60 -4.45
CA ALA A 53 7.96 1.44 -5.86
C ALA A 53 6.46 1.49 -6.13
N VAL A 54 6.09 2.05 -7.29
CA VAL A 54 4.72 1.97 -7.81
C VAL A 54 4.77 1.61 -9.28
N GLN A 55 3.89 0.71 -9.69
CA GLN A 55 3.57 0.43 -11.07
C GLN A 55 2.06 0.60 -11.27
N VAL A 56 1.67 1.36 -12.27
CA VAL A 56 0.27 1.60 -12.60
C VAL A 56 0.05 1.35 -14.08
N TYR A 57 -0.99 0.60 -14.42
CA TYR A 57 -1.40 0.38 -15.80
C TYR A 57 -2.41 1.45 -16.23
N ASP A 58 -2.03 2.30 -17.18
CA ASP A 58 -2.94 3.21 -17.87
C ASP A 58 -3.61 2.45 -19.00
N ARG A 59 -4.87 2.07 -18.77
CA ARG A 59 -5.65 1.32 -19.76
C ARG A 59 -6.06 2.16 -20.96
N GLN A 60 -6.26 3.47 -20.84
CA GLN A 60 -6.63 4.29 -22.00
C GLN A 60 -5.48 4.33 -22.99
N LYS A 61 -4.25 4.50 -22.48
CA LYS A 61 -3.02 4.56 -23.28
C LYS A 61 -2.42 3.19 -23.55
N GLN A 62 -2.89 2.13 -22.87
CA GLN A 62 -2.34 0.78 -22.92
C GLN A 62 -0.84 0.75 -22.58
N ILE A 63 -0.42 1.56 -21.60
CA ILE A 63 0.97 1.66 -21.15
C ILE A 63 1.10 1.44 -19.64
N THR A 64 2.24 0.92 -19.23
CA THR A 64 2.58 0.76 -17.82
C THR A 64 3.50 1.89 -17.37
N HIS A 65 3.05 2.66 -16.39
CA HIS A 65 3.86 3.68 -15.72
C HIS A 65 4.60 3.03 -14.56
N LYS A 66 5.92 3.17 -14.52
CA LYS A 66 6.77 2.76 -13.40
C LYS A 66 7.28 4.00 -12.71
N ILE A 67 6.79 4.23 -11.50
CA ILE A 67 7.22 5.34 -10.66
C ILE A 67 8.41 4.85 -9.85
N ASN A 68 9.54 5.54 -10.01
CA ASN A 68 10.79 5.12 -9.38
C ASN A 68 10.80 5.47 -7.88
N LYS A 69 11.73 4.86 -7.15
CA LYS A 69 11.91 5.01 -5.70
C LYS A 69 12.07 6.46 -5.19
N ASN A 70 12.48 7.40 -6.05
CA ASN A 70 12.67 8.78 -5.63
C ASN A 70 11.32 9.47 -5.37
N TYR A 71 10.23 8.98 -5.97
CA TYR A 71 8.89 9.50 -5.77
C TYR A 71 8.47 9.46 -4.30
N GLY A 72 8.48 8.28 -3.67
CA GLY A 72 8.14 8.17 -2.25
C GLY A 72 9.21 8.76 -1.33
N MET A 73 10.48 8.71 -1.75
CA MET A 73 11.60 9.22 -0.94
C MET A 73 11.58 10.73 -0.73
N PHE A 74 11.16 11.49 -1.75
CA PHE A 74 11.13 12.96 -1.69
C PHE A 74 9.70 13.52 -1.57
N MET A 75 8.72 12.65 -1.31
CA MET A 75 7.35 13.05 -1.03
C MET A 75 7.29 13.78 0.32
N LEU A 76 6.65 14.94 0.36
CA LEU A 76 6.35 15.60 1.64
C LEU A 76 5.31 14.76 2.39
N GLY A 77 5.49 14.62 3.70
CA GLY A 77 4.66 13.75 4.53
C GLY A 77 3.16 14.01 4.40
N GLU A 78 2.75 15.27 4.27
CA GLU A 78 1.33 15.65 4.13
C GLU A 78 0.64 15.04 2.90
N TYR A 79 1.39 14.75 1.82
CA TYR A 79 0.86 14.13 0.60
C TYR A 79 0.84 12.60 0.66
N PHE A 80 1.48 11.98 1.66
CA PHE A 80 1.60 10.52 1.72
C PHE A 80 0.26 9.78 1.81
N PRO A 81 -0.66 10.13 2.74
CA PRO A 81 -1.97 9.48 2.80
C PRO A 81 -2.70 9.57 1.46
N LYS A 82 -2.58 10.74 0.83
CA LYS A 82 -3.22 11.04 -0.43
C LYS A 82 -2.72 10.17 -1.57
N ALA A 83 -1.40 10.13 -1.76
CA ALA A 83 -0.76 9.28 -2.75
C ALA A 83 -1.09 7.79 -2.56
N LEU A 84 -1.13 7.32 -1.30
CA LEU A 84 -1.47 5.94 -0.97
C LEU A 84 -2.91 5.58 -1.40
N ILE A 85 -3.89 6.42 -1.07
CA ILE A 85 -5.28 6.17 -1.47
C ILE A 85 -5.46 6.34 -2.98
N SER A 86 -4.83 7.34 -3.59
CA SER A 86 -4.87 7.57 -5.05
C SER A 86 -4.39 6.34 -5.83
N PHE A 87 -3.40 5.59 -5.33
CA PHE A 87 -2.99 4.33 -5.93
C PHE A 87 -4.15 3.33 -6.04
N PHE A 88 -4.99 3.17 -5.03
CA PHE A 88 -6.04 2.13 -5.04
C PHE A 88 -7.19 2.40 -5.99
N TYR A 89 -7.31 3.62 -6.49
CA TYR A 89 -8.36 3.94 -7.42
C TYR A 89 -8.05 3.58 -8.87
N ASN A 90 -6.81 3.26 -9.22
CA ASN A 90 -6.52 2.70 -10.54
C ASN A 90 -7.09 1.27 -10.69
N ILE A 91 -7.76 0.74 -9.66
CA ILE A 91 -8.49 -0.52 -9.74
C ILE A 91 -9.69 -0.44 -10.66
N VAL A 92 -10.41 0.66 -10.69
CA VAL A 92 -11.61 0.75 -11.52
C VAL A 92 -11.22 1.21 -12.92
N GLU A 93 -11.81 0.59 -13.94
CA GLU A 93 -11.91 1.23 -15.25
C GLU A 93 -12.46 2.64 -15.05
N PRO A 94 -11.77 3.69 -15.53
CA PRO A 94 -12.31 5.02 -15.46
C PRO A 94 -13.68 5.03 -16.14
N LEU A 95 -14.75 5.46 -15.44
CA LEU A 95 -15.97 5.96 -16.09
C LEU A 95 -15.67 7.34 -16.70
N TYR A 96 -14.57 7.47 -17.45
CA TYR A 96 -14.12 8.74 -18.01
C TYR A 96 -14.62 8.80 -19.44
N ASN A 97 -15.70 9.55 -19.63
CA ASN A 97 -15.90 10.26 -20.89
C ASN A 97 -14.72 11.22 -21.08
N ASP A 98 -14.06 11.10 -22.24
CA ASP A 98 -13.26 12.13 -22.94
C ASP A 98 -12.77 13.32 -22.10
N SER A 99 -11.67 13.15 -21.38
CA SER A 99 -10.92 14.31 -20.90
C SER A 99 -9.43 14.09 -21.10
N GLU A 100 -8.88 14.90 -22.01
CA GLU A 100 -7.44 15.07 -22.20
C GLU A 100 -6.83 15.59 -20.88
N CYS A 101 -6.10 14.72 -20.19
CA CYS A 101 -5.18 14.96 -19.06
C CYS A 101 -5.36 16.27 -18.24
N PRO A 102 -5.82 16.18 -16.99
CA PRO A 102 -5.56 17.22 -16.00
C PRO A 102 -4.11 17.08 -15.50
N LYS A 103 -3.48 18.21 -15.21
CA LYS A 103 -2.13 18.27 -14.62
C LYS A 103 -2.12 17.53 -13.28
N GLU A 104 -1.03 16.81 -13.00
CA GLU A 104 -0.88 15.92 -11.83
C GLU A 104 -1.23 16.60 -10.48
N ASP A 105 -1.15 17.92 -10.40
CA ASP A 105 -1.50 18.71 -9.20
C ASP A 105 -3.01 19.01 -9.03
N GLU A 106 -3.83 18.94 -10.09
CA GLU A 106 -5.28 19.25 -10.04
C GLU A 106 -6.16 18.00 -9.86
N LEU A 107 -5.67 16.83 -10.29
CA LEU A 107 -6.38 15.56 -10.14
C LEU A 107 -6.53 15.19 -8.66
N ASP A 108 -5.53 15.57 -7.88
CA ASP A 108 -5.33 15.07 -6.55
C ASP A 108 -6.36 15.70 -5.59
N SER A 109 -6.68 17.00 -5.74
CA SER A 109 -7.61 17.72 -4.86
C SER A 109 -9.07 17.33 -5.03
N SER A 110 -9.56 17.24 -6.28
CA SER A 110 -10.98 16.93 -6.55
C SER A 110 -11.36 15.47 -6.24
N PHE A 111 -10.37 14.59 -6.29
CA PHE A 111 -10.58 13.17 -6.13
C PHE A 111 -10.69 12.73 -4.67
N TYR A 112 -9.83 13.27 -3.82
CA TYR A 112 -9.92 13.08 -2.36
C TYR A 112 -11.15 13.70 -1.73
N GLU A 113 -11.86 14.55 -2.49
CA GLU A 113 -13.13 15.14 -2.11
C GLU A 113 -14.32 14.30 -2.60
N SER A 114 -14.11 13.39 -3.57
CA SER A 114 -15.16 12.52 -4.11
C SER A 114 -15.40 11.29 -3.24
N GLU A 115 -16.66 11.05 -2.88
CA GLU A 115 -17.05 9.85 -2.13
C GLU A 115 -16.68 8.57 -2.92
N PRO A 116 -15.99 7.60 -2.30
CA PRO A 116 -15.69 6.34 -2.96
C PRO A 116 -16.97 5.56 -3.20
N SER A 117 -17.11 4.97 -4.40
CA SER A 117 -18.19 4.04 -4.68
C SER A 117 -18.21 2.89 -3.67
N ASP A 118 -19.37 2.26 -3.46
CA ASP A 118 -19.48 1.11 -2.55
C ASP A 118 -18.55 -0.06 -2.93
N TYR A 119 -18.21 -0.17 -4.22
CA TYR A 119 -17.23 -1.14 -4.68
C TYR A 119 -15.82 -0.79 -4.17
N VAL A 120 -15.37 0.46 -4.39
CA VAL A 120 -14.05 0.94 -3.93
C VAL A 120 -13.96 0.90 -2.41
N ALA A 121 -15.01 1.32 -1.71
CA ALA A 121 -15.07 1.22 -0.25
C ALA A 121 -14.95 -0.24 0.22
N GLY A 122 -15.67 -1.17 -0.40
CA GLY A 122 -15.56 -2.60 -0.08
C GLY A 122 -14.18 -3.19 -0.41
N PHE A 123 -13.55 -2.75 -1.50
CA PHE A 123 -12.19 -3.12 -1.87
C PHE A 123 -11.17 -2.69 -0.81
N LEU A 124 -11.22 -1.43 -0.37
CA LEU A 124 -10.37 -0.89 0.68
C LEU A 124 -10.60 -1.60 2.03
N LYS A 125 -11.85 -1.94 2.36
CA LYS A 125 -12.17 -2.76 3.54
C LYS A 125 -11.54 -4.15 3.47
N ALA A 126 -11.58 -4.80 2.31
CA ALA A 126 -10.99 -6.12 2.14
C ALA A 126 -9.46 -6.07 2.32
N ILE A 127 -8.78 -5.04 1.79
CA ILE A 127 -7.36 -4.80 2.08
C ILE A 127 -7.14 -4.57 3.57
N LEU A 128 -7.96 -3.73 4.20
CA LEU A 128 -7.85 -3.40 5.62
C LEU A 128 -7.95 -4.64 6.51
N ILE A 129 -8.87 -5.56 6.19
CA ILE A 129 -9.02 -6.84 6.90
C ILE A 129 -7.73 -7.66 6.79
N GLN A 130 -7.22 -7.88 5.58
CA GLN A 130 -5.99 -8.66 5.38
C GLN A 130 -4.77 -8.03 6.04
N VAL A 131 -4.66 -6.69 6.05
CA VAL A 131 -3.57 -5.99 6.75
C VAL A 131 -3.68 -6.14 8.27
N LYS A 132 -4.89 -6.10 8.84
CA LYS A 132 -5.10 -6.33 10.27
C LYS A 132 -4.77 -7.76 10.67
N GLU A 133 -5.18 -8.75 9.88
CA GLU A 133 -4.83 -10.16 10.07
C GLU A 133 -3.31 -10.37 10.00
N LEU A 134 -2.64 -9.75 9.02
CA LEU A 134 -1.18 -9.79 8.91
C LEU A 134 -0.51 -9.10 10.10
N GLN A 135 -0.98 -7.94 10.53
CA GLN A 135 -0.47 -7.23 11.70
C GLN A 135 -0.55 -8.10 12.96
N GLU A 136 -1.69 -8.75 13.18
CA GLU A 136 -1.89 -9.66 14.31
C GLU A 136 -0.96 -10.88 14.22
N ALA A 137 -0.84 -11.50 13.04
CA ALA A 137 0.08 -12.61 12.84
C ALA A 137 1.55 -12.21 13.11
N VAL A 138 1.97 -11.03 12.64
CA VAL A 138 3.32 -10.51 12.87
C VAL A 138 3.55 -10.24 14.36
N SER A 139 2.61 -9.60 15.06
CA SER A 139 2.76 -9.31 16.50
C SER A 139 2.87 -10.57 17.36
N GLN A 140 2.26 -11.67 16.93
CA GLN A 140 2.33 -12.97 17.62
C GLN A 140 3.55 -13.83 17.23
N SER A 141 4.29 -13.47 16.18
CA SER A 141 5.29 -14.36 15.57
C SER A 141 6.69 -14.34 16.20
N HIS A 142 6.93 -13.49 17.21
CA HIS A 142 8.24 -13.35 17.89
C HIS A 142 9.42 -13.13 16.92
N VAL A 143 9.21 -12.25 15.94
CA VAL A 143 10.21 -11.86 14.95
C VAL A 143 10.44 -10.34 14.99
N ALA A 144 11.69 -9.94 14.89
CA ALA A 144 12.07 -8.56 14.57
C ALA A 144 12.37 -8.49 13.06
N ILE A 145 11.72 -7.58 12.33
CA ILE A 145 11.84 -7.52 10.88
C ILE A 145 12.14 -6.08 10.45
N TYR A 146 13.32 -5.88 9.88
CA TYR A 146 13.78 -4.56 9.45
C TYR A 146 13.69 -4.42 7.94
N GLY A 147 13.10 -3.31 7.50
CA GLY A 147 13.09 -2.95 6.07
C GLY A 147 12.31 -3.90 5.17
N SER A 148 11.38 -4.67 5.70
CA SER A 148 10.40 -5.44 4.93
C SER A 148 9.40 -4.55 4.21
N SER A 149 8.65 -5.12 3.27
CA SER A 149 7.64 -4.39 2.50
C SER A 149 6.28 -5.08 2.49
N LEU A 150 5.23 -4.27 2.53
CA LEU A 150 3.88 -4.65 2.14
C LEU A 150 3.72 -4.43 0.63
N CYS A 151 3.52 -5.50 -0.12
CA CYS A 151 3.35 -5.49 -1.57
C CYS A 151 1.89 -5.82 -1.93
N ILE A 152 1.20 -4.88 -2.57
CA ILE A 152 -0.20 -5.06 -2.97
C ILE A 152 -0.30 -5.01 -4.49
N ILE A 153 -1.01 -6.00 -5.06
CA ILE A 153 -1.08 -6.23 -6.50
C ILE A 153 -2.54 -6.43 -6.91
N TYR A 154 -3.01 -5.70 -7.92
CA TYR A 154 -4.36 -5.86 -8.46
C TYR A 154 -4.42 -5.53 -9.97
N GLU A 155 -5.46 -6.01 -10.66
CA GLU A 155 -5.78 -5.63 -12.05
C GLU A 155 -6.73 -4.44 -12.11
N THR A 156 -6.64 -3.63 -13.15
CA THR A 156 -7.73 -2.70 -13.48
C THR A 156 -8.93 -3.48 -14.02
N ILE A 157 -10.08 -3.36 -13.36
CA ILE A 157 -11.27 -4.16 -13.60
C ILE A 157 -12.42 -3.38 -14.23
N ASN A 158 -13.31 -4.12 -14.91
CA ASN A 158 -14.61 -3.61 -15.27
C ASN A 158 -15.54 -3.67 -14.04
N ILE A 159 -15.83 -2.52 -13.43
CA ILE A 159 -16.63 -2.46 -12.21
C ILE A 159 -18.03 -3.06 -12.37
N ALA A 160 -18.68 -2.89 -13.53
CA ALA A 160 -20.02 -3.43 -13.76
C ALA A 160 -20.03 -4.96 -13.74
N LYS A 161 -19.03 -5.59 -14.36
CA LYS A 161 -18.86 -7.06 -14.33
C LYS A 161 -18.53 -7.57 -12.95
N GLU A 162 -17.67 -6.88 -12.20
CA GLU A 162 -17.33 -7.30 -10.83
C GLU A 162 -18.50 -7.12 -9.86
N VAL A 163 -19.29 -6.04 -9.99
CA VAL A 163 -20.54 -5.87 -9.23
C VAL A 163 -21.53 -6.99 -9.56
N GLU A 164 -21.69 -7.37 -10.83
CA GLU A 164 -22.56 -8.50 -11.22
C GLU A 164 -22.11 -9.81 -10.57
N LYS A 165 -20.81 -10.11 -10.58
CA LYS A 165 -20.24 -11.29 -9.91
C LYS A 165 -20.53 -11.28 -8.41
N ARG A 166 -20.33 -10.14 -7.74
CA ARG A 166 -20.62 -9.97 -6.32
C ARG A 166 -22.10 -10.17 -6.00
N CYS A 167 -23.00 -9.62 -6.82
CA CYS A 167 -24.44 -9.78 -6.63
C CYS A 167 -24.90 -11.24 -6.81
N LYS A 168 -24.25 -12.01 -7.71
CA LYS A 168 -24.58 -13.42 -7.92
C LYS A 168 -24.12 -14.33 -6.78
N ASN A 169 -22.95 -14.06 -6.20
CA ASN A 169 -22.36 -14.89 -5.15
C ASN A 169 -21.77 -14.04 -4.01
N PRO A 170 -22.60 -13.34 -3.22
CA PRO A 170 -22.13 -12.37 -2.24
C PRO A 170 -21.24 -12.99 -1.16
N ASP A 171 -21.57 -14.20 -0.69
CA ASP A 171 -20.88 -14.86 0.43
C ASP A 171 -19.50 -15.42 0.08
N THR A 172 -19.23 -15.63 -1.21
CA THR A 172 -17.97 -16.20 -1.70
C THR A 172 -17.22 -15.23 -2.62
N TYR A 173 -17.64 -13.96 -2.68
CA TYR A 173 -17.01 -12.97 -3.53
C TYR A 173 -15.71 -12.49 -2.91
N GLU A 174 -14.61 -12.65 -3.63
CA GLU A 174 -13.30 -12.12 -3.25
C GLU A 174 -12.94 -10.94 -4.16
N TYR A 175 -12.48 -9.86 -3.54
CA TYR A 175 -11.96 -8.72 -4.29
C TYR A 175 -10.66 -9.10 -5.01
N PRO A 176 -10.46 -8.68 -6.27
CA PRO A 176 -9.38 -9.18 -7.12
C PRO A 176 -8.02 -8.49 -6.86
N PHE A 177 -7.51 -8.61 -5.63
CA PHE A 177 -6.15 -8.22 -5.27
C PHE A 177 -5.39 -9.37 -4.61
N SER A 178 -4.09 -9.19 -4.45
CA SER A 178 -3.30 -9.97 -3.51
C SER A 178 -2.41 -9.06 -2.70
N LEU A 179 -2.22 -9.42 -1.44
CA LEU A 179 -1.38 -8.74 -0.49
C LEU A 179 -0.28 -9.70 -0.05
N HIS A 180 0.96 -9.22 -0.08
CA HIS A 180 2.14 -10.03 0.22
C HIS A 180 3.04 -9.27 1.18
N TYR A 181 3.52 -9.97 2.20
CA TYR A 181 4.58 -9.47 3.05
C TYR A 181 5.91 -10.02 2.56
N ILE A 182 6.84 -9.16 2.17
CA ILE A 182 8.08 -9.54 1.48
C ILE A 182 9.32 -8.86 2.11
N ASP A 183 10.50 -9.25 1.60
CA ASP A 183 11.81 -8.71 2.00
C ASP A 183 12.25 -9.03 3.43
N PHE A 184 12.30 -10.32 3.77
CA PHE A 184 12.73 -10.83 5.09
C PHE A 184 14.26 -11.00 5.25
N ALA A 185 15.07 -10.33 4.44
CA ALA A 185 16.54 -10.48 4.50
C ALA A 185 17.14 -10.05 5.85
N HIS A 186 16.43 -9.18 6.57
CA HIS A 186 16.80 -8.66 7.90
C HIS A 186 15.72 -9.01 8.93
N ALA A 187 15.30 -10.28 8.94
CA ALA A 187 14.35 -10.84 9.91
C ALA A 187 15.08 -11.76 10.90
N TYR A 188 14.77 -11.62 12.19
CA TYR A 188 15.41 -12.34 13.28
C TYR A 188 14.37 -12.90 14.24
N LEU A 189 14.55 -14.14 14.69
CA LEU A 189 13.80 -14.66 15.83
C LEU A 189 14.23 -13.92 17.09
N VAL A 190 13.27 -13.50 17.91
CA VAL A 190 13.52 -12.83 19.19
C VAL A 190 12.89 -13.60 20.34
N ASP A 191 13.51 -13.54 21.52
CA ASP A 191 12.94 -14.15 22.72
C ASP A 191 11.66 -13.42 23.15
N GLN A 192 10.76 -14.15 23.82
CA GLN A 192 9.52 -13.58 24.36
C GLN A 192 9.82 -12.42 25.31
N GLY A 193 9.27 -11.23 25.01
CA GLY A 193 9.41 -10.04 25.84
C GLY A 193 10.53 -9.07 25.42
N VAL A 194 11.26 -9.36 24.33
CA VAL A 194 12.05 -8.33 23.63
C VAL A 194 11.06 -7.41 22.92
N ASP A 195 11.15 -6.11 23.22
CA ASP A 195 10.23 -5.04 22.82
C ASP A 195 9.64 -5.30 21.42
N ASP A 196 8.32 -5.54 21.37
CA ASP A 196 7.54 -5.68 20.12
C ASP A 196 8.06 -4.64 19.14
N ASP A 197 8.28 -5.01 17.87
CA ASP A 197 8.90 -4.14 16.86
C ASP A 197 8.04 -2.87 16.63
N LYS A 198 8.17 -1.89 17.53
CA LYS A 198 7.38 -0.65 17.59
C LYS A 198 7.51 0.11 16.29
N SER A 199 8.68 -0.02 15.68
CA SER A 199 8.99 0.55 14.40
C SER A 199 8.10 -0.03 13.30
N LEU A 200 8.11 -1.34 13.14
CA LEU A 200 7.26 -2.06 12.19
C LEU A 200 5.77 -1.84 12.48
N MET A 201 5.37 -1.94 13.75
CA MET A 201 3.99 -1.75 14.18
C MET A 201 3.48 -0.33 13.92
N THR A 202 4.36 0.68 13.97
CA THR A 202 4.00 2.05 13.58
C THR A 202 3.56 2.08 12.12
N GLY A 203 4.30 1.43 11.21
CA GLY A 203 3.92 1.34 9.80
C GLY A 203 2.55 0.69 9.59
N PHE A 204 2.30 -0.47 10.20
CA PHE A 204 0.99 -1.13 10.12
C PHE A 204 -0.14 -0.26 10.66
N ASN A 205 0.02 0.28 11.87
CA ASN A 205 -0.98 1.15 12.50
C ASN A 205 -1.29 2.38 11.66
N THR A 206 -0.25 2.98 11.06
CA THR A 206 -0.42 4.14 10.19
C THR A 206 -1.13 3.78 8.89
N PHE A 207 -0.79 2.67 8.23
CA PHE A 207 -1.47 2.22 7.02
C PHE A 207 -2.96 1.99 7.28
N ILE A 208 -3.28 1.27 8.37
CA ILE A 208 -4.65 1.04 8.84
C ILE A 208 -5.36 2.37 9.09
N SER A 209 -4.73 3.28 9.85
CA SER A 209 -5.32 4.58 10.20
C SER A 209 -5.60 5.46 8.98
N ILE A 210 -4.74 5.44 7.95
CA ILE A 210 -4.95 6.20 6.71
C ILE A 210 -6.23 5.71 6.01
N ILE A 211 -6.39 4.41 5.82
CA ILE A 211 -7.55 3.83 5.14
C ILE A 211 -8.82 4.03 5.97
N GLU A 212 -8.76 3.81 7.29
CA GLU A 212 -9.92 4.01 8.18
C GLU A 212 -10.39 5.46 8.20
N LYS A 213 -9.48 6.43 8.34
CA LYS A 213 -9.83 7.86 8.31
C LYS A 213 -10.48 8.23 6.98
N TYR A 214 -9.94 7.74 5.88
CA TYR A 214 -10.48 7.97 4.55
C TYR A 214 -11.89 7.37 4.39
N LEU A 215 -12.14 6.16 4.87
CA LEU A 215 -13.49 5.58 4.78
C LEU A 215 -14.48 6.23 5.78
N ASN A 216 -14.01 6.63 6.95
CA ASN A 216 -14.81 7.32 7.96
C ASN A 216 -15.26 8.72 7.51
N SER A 217 -14.47 9.45 6.72
CA SER A 217 -14.89 10.76 6.19
C SER A 217 -16.12 10.68 5.27
N TYR A 218 -16.48 9.48 4.84
CA TYR A 218 -17.65 9.19 4.00
C TYR A 218 -18.68 8.25 4.65
N ASN A 219 -18.60 8.03 5.96
CA ASN A 219 -19.48 7.10 6.69
C ASN A 219 -19.51 5.68 6.08
N LYS A 220 -18.37 5.22 5.55
CA LYS A 220 -18.26 3.89 4.95
C LYS A 220 -17.80 2.81 5.93
N ILE A 221 -17.42 3.12 7.17
CA ILE A 221 -17.12 2.13 8.23
C ILE A 221 -17.99 2.45 9.45
#